data_AF-A0A966B376-F1
#
_entry.id   AF-A0A966B376-F1
#
_cell.length_a   1.000
_cell.length_b   1.000
_cell.length_c   1.000
_cell.angle_alpha   90.00
_cell.angle_beta   90.00
_cell.angle_gamma   90.00
#
_symmetry.space_group_name_H-M   'P 1'
#
loop_
_entity.id
_entity.type
_entity.pdbx_description
1 polymer ?
#
loop_
_entity_poly.entity_id
_entity_poly.type
_entity_poly.pdbx_seq_one_letter_code
_entity_poly.pdbx_strand_id
1 'polypeptide(L)' 'MKKIWSRVECEFTSKAGAILESLNPGADEGEVEALEEFIGQELPTDYRDFIVMHNGQS' A
#
# COMPACT_ATOMS: atom_id res chain seq x y z
N MET A 1 6.12 -7.03 -4.93
CA MET A 1 4.91 -6.18 -5.06
C MET A 1 5.04 -5.01 -6.03
N LYS A 2 6.12 -4.23 -5.99
CA LYS A 2 6.36 -3.03 -6.83
C LYS A 2 5.95 -3.12 -8.32
N LYS A 3 6.31 -4.18 -9.04
CA LYS A 3 5.95 -4.38 -10.46
C LYS A 3 4.42 -4.45 -10.70
N ILE A 4 3.68 -5.02 -9.75
CA ILE A 4 2.22 -5.13 -9.82
C ILE A 4 1.61 -3.74 -9.68
N TRP A 5 2.00 -3.00 -8.64
CA TRP A 5 1.54 -1.63 -8.41
C TRP A 5 1.87 -0.70 -9.57
N SER A 6 3.09 -0.73 -10.12
CA SER A 6 3.42 0.10 -11.29
C SER A 6 2.52 -0.19 -12.50
N ARG A 7 2.04 -1.42 -12.67
CA ARG A 7 1.06 -1.73 -13.72
C ARG A 7 -0.32 -1.19 -13.37
N VAL A 8 -0.76 -1.32 -12.12
CA VAL A 8 -2.06 -0.80 -11.63
C VAL A 8 -2.12 0.72 -11.75
N GLU A 9 -1.09 1.43 -11.27
CA GLU A 9 -0.99 2.89 -11.35
C GLU A 9 -1.00 3.38 -12.81
N CYS A 10 -0.33 2.67 -13.72
CA CYS A 10 -0.33 2.99 -15.15
C CYS A 10 -1.74 2.85 -15.75
N GLU A 11 -2.45 1.77 -15.43
CA GLU A 11 -3.83 1.58 -15.88
C GLU A 11 -4.75 2.68 -15.31
N PHE A 12 -4.63 3.02 -14.02
CA PHE A 12 -5.43 4.09 -13.40
C PHE A 12 -5.13 5.46 -13.98
N THR A 13 -3.86 5.79 -14.24
CA THR A 13 -3.47 7.05 -14.91
C THR A 13 -4.19 7.21 -16.25
N SER A 14 -4.38 6.12 -17.00
CA SER A 14 -5.00 6.17 -18.34
C SER A 14 -6.53 6.16 -18.34
N LYS A 15 -7.17 5.58 -17.32
CA LYS A 15 -8.62 5.25 -17.36
C LYS A 15 -9.42 5.73 -16.15
N ALA A 16 -8.77 5.97 -15.01
CA ALA A 16 -9.42 6.19 -13.73
C ALA A 16 -8.53 6.99 -12.76
N GLY A 17 -8.08 8.18 -13.20
CA GLY A 17 -7.15 9.01 -12.42
C GLY A 17 -7.64 9.35 -11.01
N ALA A 18 -8.96 9.54 -10.83
CA ALA A 18 -9.56 9.77 -9.51
C ALA A 18 -9.33 8.61 -8.52
N ILE A 19 -9.22 7.37 -9.00
CA ILE A 19 -8.87 6.22 -8.14
C ILE A 19 -7.42 6.35 -7.68
N LEU A 20 -6.51 6.73 -8.57
CA LEU A 20 -5.11 6.95 -8.21
C LEU A 20 -4.96 8.04 -7.15
N GLU A 21 -5.73 9.14 -7.27
CA GLU A 21 -5.75 10.22 -6.29
C GLU A 21 -6.33 9.80 -4.92
N SER A 22 -7.20 8.78 -4.89
CA SER A 22 -7.77 8.23 -3.66
C SER A 22 -6.85 7.23 -2.95
N LEU A 23 -5.77 6.76 -3.58
CA LEU A 23 -4.84 5.84 -2.94
C LEU A 23 -4.06 6.57 -1.85
N ASN A 24 -4.01 5.98 -0.67
CA ASN A 24 -3.22 6.53 0.41
C ASN A 24 -1.73 6.39 0.10
N PRO A 25 -0.87 7.26 0.66
CA PRO A 25 0.56 7.04 0.69
C PRO A 25 0.90 5.66 1.28
N GLY A 26 2.06 5.12 0.88
CA GLY A 26 2.60 3.91 1.49
C GLY A 26 2.85 4.09 2.98
N ALA A 27 2.60 3.04 3.75
CA ALA A 27 2.88 3.02 5.17
C ALA A 27 4.38 3.18 5.44
N ASP A 28 4.74 4.00 6.43
CA ASP A 28 6.13 4.08 6.90
C ASP A 28 6.46 2.97 7.91
N GLU A 29 7.74 2.80 8.23
CA GLU A 29 8.18 1.74 9.17
C GLU A 29 7.55 1.89 10.56
N GLY A 30 7.32 3.11 11.04
CA GLY A 30 6.69 3.33 12.34
C GLY A 30 5.22 2.92 12.34
N GLU A 31 4.49 3.18 11.25
CA GLU A 31 3.11 2.70 11.08
C GLU A 31 3.03 1.18 10.99
N VAL A 32 3.99 0.54 10.31
CA VAL A 32 4.05 -0.92 10.22
C VAL A 32 4.38 -1.55 11.58
N GLU A 33 5.39 -1.04 12.29
CA GLU A 33 5.77 -1.50 13.62
C GLU A 33 4.61 -1.35 14.62
N ALA A 34 3.92 -0.21 14.60
CA ALA A 34 2.77 0.03 15.47
C ALA A 34 1.62 -0.95 15.18
N LEU A 35 1.39 -1.30 13.92
CA LEU A 35 0.39 -2.30 13.55
C LEU A 35 0.79 -3.69 14.05
N GLU A 36 2.04 -4.11 13.82
CA GLU A 36 2.58 -5.40 14.26
C GLU A 36 2.51 -5.55 15.79
N GLU A 37 2.86 -4.49 16.54
CA GLU A 37 2.70 -4.43 18.00
C GLU A 37 1.23 -4.56 18.40
N PHE A 38 0.33 -3.82 17.75
CA PHE A 38 -1.09 -3.85 18.06
C PHE A 38 -1.74 -5.22 17.84
N ILE A 39 -1.38 -5.91 16.75
CA ILE A 39 -1.90 -7.25 16.44
C ILE A 39 -1.13 -8.37 17.15
N GLY A 40 0.03 -8.06 17.75
CA GLY A 40 0.88 -9.02 18.46
C GLY A 40 1.54 -10.06 17.55
N GLN A 41 1.70 -9.76 16.26
CA GLN A 41 2.31 -10.64 15.27
C GLN A 41 2.99 -9.82 14.17
N GLU A 42 4.03 -10.38 13.57
CA GLU A 42 4.65 -9.81 12.37
C GLU A 42 3.71 -9.95 11.17
N LEU A 43 3.69 -8.94 10.30
CA LEU A 43 2.94 -9.01 9.07
C LEU A 43 3.63 -9.98 8.09
N PRO A 44 2.87 -10.78 7.34
CA PRO A 44 3.40 -11.52 6.20
C PRO A 44 4.17 -10.58 5.26
N THR A 45 5.33 -11.02 4.76
CA THR A 45 6.22 -10.18 3.93
C THR A 45 5.52 -9.59 2.71
N ASP A 46 4.61 -10.34 2.09
CA ASP A 46 3.83 -9.91 0.94
C ASP A 46 2.81 -8.82 1.29
N TYR A 47 2.22 -8.87 2.49
CA TYR A 47 1.32 -7.84 2.99
C TYR A 47 2.09 -6.58 3.40
N ARG A 48 3.24 -6.72 4.06
CA ARG A 48 4.16 -5.60 4.35
C ARG A 48 4.55 -4.88 3.04
N ASP A 49 5.02 -5.64 2.05
CA ASP A 49 5.33 -5.14 0.70
C ASP A 49 4.15 -4.44 0.00
N PHE A 50 2.91 -4.78 0.36
CA PHE A 50 1.70 -4.19 -0.19
C PHE A 50 1.37 -2.85 0.46
N ILE A 51 1.34 -2.79 1.80
CA ILE A 51 0.95 -1.57 2.53
C ILE A 51 1.98 -0.45 2.45
N VAL A 52 3.27 -0.79 2.30
CA VAL A 52 4.35 0.21 2.09
C VAL A 52 4.31 0.86 0.70
N MET A 53 3.53 0.30 -0.24
CA MET A 53 3.29 0.92 -1.55
C MET A 53 2.08 1.86 -1.47
N HIS A 54 0.95 1.37 -0.94
CA HIS A 54 -0.24 2.16 -0.65
C HIS A 54 -0.94 1.61 0.59
N ASN A 55 -1.12 2.45 1.61
CA ASN A 55 -1.81 2.07 2.84
C ASN A 55 -3.34 2.18 2.69
N GLY A 56 -3.88 1.45 1.72
CA GLY A 56 -5.32 1.47 1.39
C GLY A 56 -5.74 2.66 0.52
N GLN A 57 -7.00 3.08 0.67
CA GLN A 57 -7.67 4.07 -0.17
C GLN A 57 -8.64 4.91 0.69
N SER A 58 -8.82 6.20 0.38
CA SER A 58 -9.76 7.12 1.06
C SER A 58 -10.70 7.88 0.12
#